data_AF-A0A5Q0P1I0-F1
#
_entry.id   AF-A0A5Q0P1I0-F1
#
_cell.length_a   1.000
_cell.length_b   1.000
_cell.length_c   1.000
_cell.angle_alpha   90.00
_cell.angle_beta   90.00
_cell.angle_gamma   90.00
#
_symmetry.space_group_name_H-M   'P 1'
#
loop_
_entity.id
_entity.type
_entity.pdbx_description
1 polymer ?
#
loop_
_entity_poly.entity_id
_entity_poly.type
_entity_poly.pdbx_seq_one_letter_code
_entity_poly.pdbx_strand_id
1 'polypeptide(L)'
;MSIDLMIPFYKLESAVEILNNKLKTRIYTRENILAIALLYDLKLYVIAKNWEGDHISSFLKVDIENEDFNSDIILKKADDFFKRYIEIELNSGCLLQLGEDVILKLYNYGCWRWCNNDKAFVDILSLKHAITGEPKNHKISFMEGAIGLSVIYDICIHSIDIYLSFEGDDIFLLPRIDDDFKEIKDDSKYIRPLVDINDVVITAFELSKIINNQLTIKQQAPIDNTNLLTSSSDSQRGKSLAKVNAQLAAQTLADYLWRKDVGESIRIAEMALNVYAELTQTHHHKELPESVESLEVWIREIAEKYPHSRKPGRTKKVSN
;
A
#
# COMPACT_ATOMS: atom_id res chain seq x y z
N MET A 1 -10.26 22.96 1.77
CA MET A 1 -9.40 23.55 2.82
C MET A 1 -7.99 23.04 2.57
N SER A 2 -7.11 23.86 2.00
CA SER A 2 -5.75 23.46 1.61
C SER A 2 -4.93 23.09 2.84
N ILE A 3 -4.15 22.02 2.75
CA ILE A 3 -3.17 21.66 3.78
C ILE A 3 -1.84 22.23 3.33
N ASP A 4 -1.21 23.09 4.13
CA ASP A 4 0.22 23.38 3.96
C ASP A 4 1.02 22.15 4.41
N LEU A 5 1.08 21.13 3.54
CA LEU A 5 2.02 20.03 3.69
C LEU A 5 3.40 20.58 3.29
N MET A 6 4.14 21.10 4.27
CA MET A 6 5.46 21.72 4.03
C MET A 6 6.53 20.71 3.58
N ILE A 7 6.32 19.42 3.81
CA ILE A 7 7.26 18.35 3.47
C ILE A 7 6.64 17.47 2.36
N PRO A 8 7.40 17.11 1.30
CA PRO A 8 6.89 16.38 0.14
C PRO A 8 6.43 14.94 0.46
N PHE A 9 6.94 14.35 1.54
CA PHE A 9 6.57 13.02 2.02
C PHE A 9 6.79 12.91 3.53
N TYR A 10 6.12 11.94 4.14
CA TYR A 10 6.12 11.69 5.58
C TYR A 10 6.41 10.22 5.82
N LYS A 11 7.19 9.91 6.85
CA LYS A 11 7.20 8.56 7.41
C LYS A 11 5.79 8.19 7.86
N LEU A 12 5.45 6.90 7.79
CA LEU A 12 4.12 6.45 8.22
C LEU A 12 3.78 6.87 9.65
N GLU A 13 4.76 6.91 10.56
CA GLU A 13 4.58 7.40 11.93
C GLU A 13 4.05 8.85 11.96
N SER A 14 4.71 9.77 11.27
CA SER A 14 4.27 11.16 11.18
C SER A 14 2.94 11.30 10.43
N ALA A 15 2.72 10.49 9.39
CA ALA A 15 1.45 10.49 8.65
C ALA A 15 0.27 10.06 9.53
N VAL A 16 0.46 9.08 10.41
CA VAL A 16 -0.53 8.64 11.40
C VAL A 16 -0.92 9.78 12.33
N GLU A 17 0.05 10.53 12.86
CA GLU A 17 -0.22 11.69 13.72
C GLU A 17 -1.02 12.75 12.97
N ILE A 18 -0.62 13.07 11.73
CA ILE A 18 -1.33 14.06 10.89
C ILE A 18 -2.78 13.61 10.65
N LEU A 19 -3.00 12.36 10.26
CA LEU A 19 -4.34 11.83 9.96
C LEU A 19 -5.24 11.84 11.20
N ASN A 20 -4.75 11.31 12.32
CA ASN A 20 -5.50 11.24 13.57
C ASN A 20 -5.84 12.64 14.10
N ASN A 21 -4.90 13.58 14.05
CA ASN A 21 -5.13 14.96 14.47
C ASN A 21 -6.13 15.67 13.56
N LYS A 22 -5.97 15.54 12.24
CA LYS A 22 -6.79 16.28 11.28
C LYS A 22 -8.21 15.76 11.16
N LEU A 23 -8.38 14.45 11.24
CA LEU A 23 -9.67 13.77 11.16
C LEU A 23 -10.30 13.55 12.55
N LYS A 24 -9.64 14.04 13.63
CA LYS A 24 -10.09 13.92 15.03
C LYS A 24 -10.44 12.49 15.40
N THR A 25 -9.54 11.56 15.08
CA THR A 25 -9.71 10.13 15.28
C THR A 25 -8.44 9.48 15.83
N ARG A 26 -8.51 8.19 16.16
CA ARG A 26 -7.38 7.36 16.59
C ARG A 26 -7.29 6.04 15.81
N ILE A 27 -8.05 5.93 14.73
CA ILE A 27 -8.14 4.70 13.94
C ILE A 27 -6.93 4.52 13.02
N TYR A 28 -6.20 5.58 12.69
CA TYR A 28 -5.05 5.43 11.82
C TYR A 28 -3.85 4.92 12.61
N THR A 29 -3.27 3.84 12.11
CA THR A 29 -1.99 3.25 12.55
C THR A 29 -1.17 2.96 11.30
N ARG A 30 0.12 2.64 11.45
CA ARG A 30 0.98 2.32 10.30
C ARG A 30 0.43 1.12 9.54
N GLU A 31 -0.01 0.10 10.27
CA GLU A 31 -0.59 -1.14 9.76
C GLU A 31 -1.90 -0.87 9.01
N ASN A 32 -2.74 0.04 9.53
CA ASN A 32 -3.98 0.43 8.85
C ASN A 32 -3.71 1.21 7.56
N ILE A 33 -2.64 2.01 7.49
CA ILE A 33 -2.24 2.66 6.23
C ILE A 33 -1.76 1.62 5.21
N LEU A 34 -1.01 0.59 5.62
CA LEU A 34 -0.65 -0.53 4.74
C LEU A 34 -1.89 -1.27 4.24
N ALA A 35 -2.85 -1.56 5.12
CA ALA A 35 -4.12 -2.19 4.75
C ALA A 35 -4.91 -1.34 3.74
N ILE A 36 -4.93 -0.01 3.92
CA ILE A 36 -5.53 0.91 2.95
C ILE A 36 -4.80 0.81 1.60
N ALA A 37 -3.47 0.74 1.58
CA ALA A 37 -2.69 0.59 0.34
C ALA A 37 -2.87 -0.76 -0.37
N LEU A 38 -3.28 -1.81 0.35
CA LEU A 38 -3.65 -3.09 -0.26
C LEU A 38 -5.01 -2.98 -0.96
N LEU A 39 -5.98 -2.28 -0.37
CA LEU A 39 -7.36 -2.20 -0.86
C LEU A 39 -7.60 -1.08 -1.89
N TYR A 40 -6.90 0.04 -1.73
CA TYR A 40 -7.08 1.26 -2.51
C TYR A 40 -5.83 1.57 -3.33
N ASP A 41 -5.98 2.36 -4.39
CA ASP A 41 -4.91 2.96 -5.17
C ASP A 41 -4.24 4.09 -4.37
N LEU A 42 -3.57 3.65 -3.30
CA LEU A 42 -2.75 4.46 -2.42
C LEU A 42 -1.31 4.00 -2.56
N LYS A 43 -0.45 4.90 -2.99
CA LYS A 43 0.95 4.57 -3.28
C LYS A 43 1.83 4.81 -2.05
N LEU A 44 2.63 3.80 -1.72
CA LEU A 44 3.61 3.84 -0.65
C LEU A 44 5.02 3.67 -1.20
N TYR A 45 5.99 4.25 -0.50
CA TYR A 45 7.35 4.36 -1.01
C TYR A 45 8.38 4.07 0.06
N VAL A 46 9.62 3.83 -0.38
CA VAL A 46 10.83 3.95 0.44
C VAL A 46 11.78 4.96 -0.21
N ILE A 47 12.66 5.56 0.58
CA ILE A 47 13.66 6.50 0.05
C ILE A 47 14.88 5.68 -0.39
N ALA A 48 15.29 5.83 -1.64
CA ALA A 48 16.52 5.26 -2.16
C ALA A 48 17.50 6.36 -2.52
N LYS A 49 18.75 6.24 -2.06
CA LYS A 49 19.85 7.13 -2.41
C LYS A 49 21.14 6.32 -2.42
N ASN A 50 21.99 6.57 -3.41
CA ASN A 50 23.23 5.81 -3.64
C ASN A 50 22.95 4.31 -3.81
N TRP A 51 21.91 3.98 -4.58
CA TRP A 51 21.54 2.60 -4.92
C TRP A 51 21.99 2.31 -6.35
N GLU A 52 22.49 1.10 -6.62
CA GLU A 52 22.76 0.64 -7.97
C GLU A 52 21.63 -0.29 -8.43
N GLY A 53 20.98 0.06 -9.54
CA GLY A 53 19.92 -0.74 -10.14
C GLY A 53 20.52 -1.63 -11.22
N ASP A 54 20.19 -2.91 -11.24
CA ASP A 54 20.81 -3.85 -12.18
C ASP A 54 19.80 -4.39 -13.21
N HIS A 55 18.51 -4.50 -12.86
CA HIS A 55 17.48 -4.96 -13.80
C HIS A 55 16.18 -4.17 -13.74
N ILE A 56 15.58 -3.96 -14.90
CA ILE A 56 14.31 -3.25 -15.07
C ILE A 56 13.44 -4.06 -16.02
N SER A 57 12.19 -4.28 -15.63
CA SER A 57 11.14 -4.68 -16.56
C SER A 57 10.19 -3.52 -16.74
N SER A 58 10.04 -3.04 -17.96
CA SER A 58 9.08 -1.98 -18.31
C SER A 58 8.24 -2.37 -19.52
N PHE A 59 7.06 -1.76 -19.61
CA PHE A 59 6.19 -1.81 -20.77
C PHE A 59 6.17 -0.42 -21.41
N LEU A 60 6.45 -0.39 -22.71
CA LEU A 60 6.47 0.81 -23.50
C LEU A 60 5.44 0.70 -24.62
N LYS A 61 4.48 1.64 -24.65
CA LYS A 61 3.52 1.75 -25.75
C LYS A 61 3.95 2.82 -26.75
N VAL A 62 4.13 2.40 -28.00
CA VAL A 62 4.56 3.26 -29.12
C VAL A 62 3.60 3.10 -30.28
N ASP A 63 3.26 4.17 -30.99
CA ASP A 63 2.66 4.03 -32.33
C ASP A 63 3.72 3.69 -33.37
N ILE A 64 3.42 2.72 -34.22
CA ILE A 64 4.28 2.34 -35.33
C ILE A 64 3.55 2.71 -36.62
N GLU A 65 3.71 3.96 -37.05
CA GLU A 65 3.06 4.44 -38.27
C GLU A 65 3.84 4.11 -39.55
N ASN A 66 5.09 3.63 -39.48
CA ASN A 66 5.93 3.35 -40.66
C ASN A 66 6.48 1.93 -40.69
N GLU A 67 6.56 1.32 -41.89
CA GLU A 67 7.07 -0.04 -42.11
C GLU A 67 8.60 -0.17 -41.95
N ASP A 68 9.35 0.94 -41.98
CA ASP A 68 10.81 1.00 -41.75
C ASP A 68 11.20 0.98 -40.26
N PHE A 69 10.26 0.64 -39.37
CA PHE A 69 10.41 0.73 -37.92
C PHE A 69 11.13 -0.49 -37.35
N ASN A 70 12.43 -0.35 -37.07
CA ASN A 70 13.19 -1.41 -36.42
C ASN A 70 12.92 -1.41 -34.91
N SER A 71 11.97 -2.24 -34.48
CA SER A 71 11.55 -2.42 -33.08
C SER A 71 12.73 -2.72 -32.15
N ASP A 72 13.70 -3.51 -32.60
CA ASP A 72 14.80 -3.98 -31.76
C ASP A 72 15.75 -2.84 -31.38
N ILE A 73 16.00 -1.92 -32.29
CA ILE A 73 16.83 -0.73 -32.02
C ILE A 73 16.15 0.18 -30.99
N ILE A 74 14.83 0.33 -31.07
CA ILE A 74 14.06 1.17 -30.14
C ILE A 74 14.00 0.52 -28.77
N LEU A 75 13.71 -0.78 -28.70
CA LEU A 75 13.72 -1.53 -27.45
C LEU A 75 15.09 -1.44 -26.77
N LYS A 76 16.18 -1.60 -27.52
CA LYS A 76 17.53 -1.45 -26.98
C LYS A 76 17.80 -0.03 -26.46
N LYS A 77 17.45 1.00 -27.23
CA LYS A 77 17.61 2.40 -26.78
C LYS A 77 16.76 2.73 -25.56
N ALA A 78 15.55 2.17 -25.47
CA ALA A 78 14.68 2.34 -24.32
C ALA A 78 15.29 1.66 -23.09
N ASP A 79 15.78 0.43 -23.22
CA ASP A 79 16.46 -0.29 -22.13
C ASP A 79 17.71 0.47 -21.64
N ASP A 80 18.58 0.91 -22.56
CA ASP A 80 19.76 1.72 -22.23
C ASP A 80 19.38 3.04 -21.54
N PHE A 81 18.31 3.69 -22.01
CA PHE A 81 17.78 4.92 -21.39
C PHE A 81 17.25 4.65 -19.98
N PHE A 82 16.45 3.60 -19.78
CA PHE A 82 15.90 3.27 -18.46
C PHE A 82 16.98 2.94 -17.45
N LYS A 83 17.98 2.12 -17.83
CA LYS A 83 19.14 1.82 -16.97
C LYS A 83 19.82 3.10 -16.49
N ARG A 84 20.18 3.98 -17.42
CA ARG A 84 20.82 5.26 -17.11
C ARG A 84 19.93 6.19 -16.29
N TYR A 85 18.63 6.24 -16.58
CA TYR A 85 17.67 7.04 -15.82
C TYR A 85 17.61 6.58 -14.37
N ILE A 86 17.50 5.26 -14.13
CA ILE A 86 17.47 4.70 -12.79
C ILE A 86 18.77 4.97 -12.06
N GLU A 87 19.93 4.73 -12.67
CA GLU A 87 21.22 5.06 -12.07
C GLU A 87 21.30 6.52 -11.61
N ILE A 88 20.83 7.45 -12.45
CA ILE A 88 20.82 8.89 -12.10
C ILE A 88 19.88 9.18 -10.93
N GLU A 89 18.64 8.68 -10.97
CA GLU A 89 17.65 8.94 -9.91
C GLU A 89 18.04 8.27 -8.59
N LEU A 90 18.58 7.05 -8.64
CA LEU A 90 19.06 6.35 -7.45
C LEU A 90 20.28 7.03 -6.84
N ASN A 91 21.22 7.51 -7.66
CA ASN A 91 22.38 8.26 -7.16
C ASN A 91 22.00 9.62 -6.58
N SER A 92 21.07 10.34 -7.22
CA SER A 92 20.64 11.67 -6.77
C SER A 92 19.64 11.63 -5.61
N GLY A 93 18.96 10.50 -5.42
CA GLY A 93 17.95 10.29 -4.41
C GLY A 93 16.53 10.32 -4.98
N CYS A 94 15.76 9.25 -4.75
CA CYS A 94 14.40 9.09 -5.23
C CYS A 94 13.51 8.35 -4.21
N LEU A 95 12.22 8.30 -4.52
CA LEU A 95 11.23 7.46 -3.84
C LEU A 95 10.93 6.25 -4.72
N LEU A 96 11.15 5.05 -4.19
CA LEU A 96 10.79 3.80 -4.85
C LEU A 96 9.40 3.36 -4.42
N GLN A 97 8.47 3.22 -5.37
CA GLN A 97 7.13 2.77 -5.09
C GLN A 97 7.14 1.28 -4.75
N LEU A 98 6.57 0.92 -3.60
CA LEU A 98 6.45 -0.45 -3.14
C LEU A 98 5.46 -1.23 -4.01
N GLY A 99 5.86 -2.43 -4.43
CA GLY A 99 4.98 -3.42 -5.01
C GLY A 99 4.01 -4.02 -3.99
N GLU A 100 2.91 -4.58 -4.48
CA GLU A 100 1.84 -5.11 -3.63
C GLU A 100 2.33 -6.26 -2.71
N ASP A 101 3.17 -7.15 -3.24
CA ASP A 101 3.75 -8.25 -2.47
C ASP A 101 4.59 -7.75 -1.29
N VAL A 102 5.30 -6.64 -1.46
CA VAL A 102 6.09 -6.02 -0.40
C VAL A 102 5.19 -5.40 0.65
N ILE A 103 4.16 -4.67 0.24
CA ILE A 103 3.17 -4.08 1.16
C ILE A 103 2.49 -5.19 1.98
N LEU A 104 2.14 -6.32 1.35
CA LEU A 104 1.54 -7.46 2.02
C LEU A 104 2.49 -8.10 3.04
N LYS A 105 3.77 -8.26 2.70
CA LYS A 105 4.79 -8.79 3.62
C LYS A 105 5.05 -7.84 4.79
N LEU A 106 5.12 -6.53 4.53
CA LEU A 106 5.23 -5.50 5.57
C LEU A 106 4.01 -5.49 6.50
N TYR A 107 2.80 -5.67 5.97
CA TYR A 107 1.58 -5.75 6.78
C TYR A 107 1.58 -6.97 7.70
N ASN A 108 1.96 -8.13 7.19
CA ASN A 108 1.92 -9.39 7.94
C ASN A 108 3.09 -9.56 8.93
N TYR A 109 4.27 -9.06 8.57
CA TYR A 109 5.52 -9.36 9.29
C TYR A 109 6.26 -8.13 9.81
N GLY A 110 5.81 -6.91 9.49
CA GLY A 110 6.46 -5.65 9.87
C GLY A 110 7.78 -5.35 9.14
N CYS A 111 8.32 -6.33 8.41
CA CYS A 111 9.54 -6.21 7.64
C CYS A 111 9.48 -7.05 6.37
N TRP A 112 10.30 -6.68 5.40
CA TRP A 112 10.48 -7.38 4.15
C TRP A 112 11.96 -7.51 3.82
N ARG A 113 12.38 -8.73 3.50
CA ARG A 113 13.71 -9.06 2.99
C ARG A 113 13.59 -9.39 1.53
N TRP A 114 14.45 -8.78 0.71
CA TRP A 114 14.49 -9.10 -0.71
C TRP A 114 14.77 -10.59 -0.94
N CYS A 115 14.00 -11.19 -1.84
CA CYS A 115 14.28 -12.50 -2.42
C CYS A 115 14.14 -12.45 -3.95
N ASN A 116 14.93 -13.26 -4.68
CA ASN A 116 15.17 -13.19 -6.13
C ASN A 116 13.93 -13.23 -7.06
N ASN A 117 12.71 -13.28 -6.54
CA ASN A 117 11.46 -13.37 -7.31
C ASN A 117 10.43 -12.29 -6.94
N ASP A 118 10.71 -11.41 -5.98
CA ASP A 118 9.74 -10.40 -5.58
C ASP A 118 9.82 -9.18 -6.51
N LYS A 119 8.68 -8.75 -7.07
CA LYS A 119 8.57 -7.44 -7.72
C LYS A 119 8.53 -6.36 -6.66
N ALA A 120 9.70 -6.07 -6.10
CA ALA A 120 9.83 -5.25 -4.91
C ALA A 120 9.35 -3.83 -5.12
N PHE A 121 9.80 -3.25 -6.24
CA PHE A 121 9.53 -1.88 -6.61
C PHE A 121 8.94 -1.83 -8.01
N VAL A 122 7.89 -1.04 -8.15
CA VAL A 122 7.10 -0.95 -9.39
C VAL A 122 7.21 0.42 -10.04
N ASP A 123 7.74 1.42 -9.34
CA ASP A 123 7.91 2.76 -9.93
C ASP A 123 8.96 3.60 -9.20
N ILE A 124 9.43 4.66 -9.86
CA ILE A 124 10.33 5.68 -9.30
C ILE A 124 9.66 7.05 -9.33
N LEU A 125 9.76 7.76 -8.22
CA LEU A 125 9.41 9.17 -8.11
C LEU A 125 10.64 9.96 -7.67
N SER A 126 11.16 10.80 -8.57
CA SER A 126 12.26 11.72 -8.24
C SER A 126 11.89 12.63 -7.07
N LEU A 127 12.81 12.87 -6.14
CA LEU A 127 12.57 13.76 -5.00
C LEU A 127 12.25 15.20 -5.46
N LYS A 128 12.81 15.64 -6.59
CA LYS A 128 12.49 16.95 -7.19
C LYS A 128 11.01 17.04 -7.58
N HIS A 129 10.41 15.95 -8.02
CA HIS A 129 9.00 15.89 -8.44
C HIS A 129 8.05 15.59 -7.28
N ALA A 130 8.52 14.91 -6.23
CA ALA A 130 7.74 14.75 -5.00
C ALA A 130 7.36 16.11 -4.38
N ILE A 131 8.15 17.16 -4.64
CA ILE A 131 7.90 18.54 -4.21
C ILE A 131 6.84 19.23 -5.09
N THR A 132 6.79 18.93 -6.39
CA THR A 132 5.90 19.61 -7.35
C THR A 132 4.53 18.96 -7.52
N GLY A 133 4.33 17.75 -6.99
CA GLY A 133 3.00 17.14 -6.81
C GLY A 133 2.38 16.44 -8.03
N GLU A 134 2.98 16.51 -9.23
CA GLU A 134 2.46 15.85 -10.44
C GLU A 134 3.51 15.02 -11.19
N PRO A 135 3.42 13.69 -11.19
CA PRO A 135 4.39 12.82 -11.87
C PRO A 135 4.06 12.49 -13.34
N LYS A 136 2.86 12.80 -13.84
CA LYS A 136 2.22 11.95 -14.87
C LYS A 136 2.89 11.90 -16.26
N ASN A 137 3.61 12.93 -16.70
CA ASN A 137 4.11 12.97 -18.09
C ASN A 137 5.62 13.18 -18.26
N HIS A 138 6.37 13.32 -17.16
CA HIS A 138 7.78 13.70 -17.27
C HIS A 138 8.66 12.59 -17.85
N LYS A 139 8.41 11.33 -17.46
CA LYS A 139 9.15 10.17 -17.99
C LYS A 139 8.98 10.06 -19.50
N ILE A 140 7.76 10.29 -19.98
CA ILE A 140 7.45 10.32 -21.41
C ILE A 140 8.26 11.42 -22.09
N SER A 141 8.15 12.66 -21.63
CA SER A 141 8.88 13.80 -22.23
C SER A 141 10.40 13.61 -22.24
N PHE A 142 10.97 13.04 -21.17
CA PHE A 142 12.40 12.74 -21.12
C PHE A 142 12.81 11.69 -22.16
N MET A 143 12.01 10.64 -22.29
CA MET A 143 12.29 9.56 -23.21
C MET A 143 12.08 9.97 -24.68
N GLU A 144 11.04 10.76 -24.96
CA GLU A 144 10.82 11.37 -26.28
C GLU A 144 12.03 12.20 -26.72
N GLY A 145 12.56 13.04 -25.83
CA GLY A 145 13.75 13.85 -26.09
C GLY A 145 15.03 13.03 -26.23
N ALA A 146 15.20 11.96 -25.44
CA ALA A 146 16.41 11.13 -25.46
C ALA A 146 16.47 10.19 -26.67
N ILE A 147 15.33 9.60 -27.04
CA ILE A 147 15.25 8.62 -28.13
C ILE A 147 14.88 9.29 -29.47
N GLY A 148 14.43 10.55 -29.45
CA GLY A 148 14.00 11.30 -30.63
C GLY A 148 12.68 10.78 -31.19
N LEU A 149 11.82 10.24 -30.33
CA LEU A 149 10.53 9.65 -30.69
C LEU A 149 9.41 10.57 -30.25
N SER A 150 8.48 10.91 -31.15
CA SER A 150 7.29 11.70 -30.84
C SER A 150 6.01 10.86 -30.76
N VAL A 151 6.15 9.54 -30.59
CA VAL A 151 5.07 8.54 -30.73
C VAL A 151 4.90 7.69 -29.47
N ILE A 152 5.48 8.11 -28.34
CA ILE A 152 5.37 7.40 -27.07
C ILE A 152 4.16 7.95 -26.32
N TYR A 153 3.19 7.07 -26.03
CA TYR A 153 1.98 7.49 -25.32
C TYR A 153 1.96 7.07 -23.86
N ASP A 154 2.68 5.99 -23.53
CA ASP A 154 2.61 5.41 -22.20
C ASP A 154 3.90 4.65 -21.86
N ILE A 155 4.31 4.82 -20.60
CA ILE A 155 5.45 4.14 -19.99
C ILE A 155 5.00 3.60 -18.65
N CYS A 156 4.97 2.28 -18.54
CA CYS A 156 4.69 1.61 -17.28
C CYS A 156 5.93 0.83 -16.84
N ILE A 157 6.47 1.17 -15.67
CA ILE A 157 7.51 0.34 -15.04
C ILE A 157 6.78 -0.78 -14.31
N HIS A 158 7.20 -2.03 -14.54
CA HIS A 158 6.55 -3.21 -13.97
C HIS A 158 7.34 -3.79 -12.81
N SER A 159 8.66 -3.81 -12.93
CA SER A 159 9.56 -4.16 -11.84
C SER A 159 10.90 -3.45 -11.98
N ILE A 160 11.50 -3.15 -10.83
CA ILE A 160 12.85 -2.64 -10.70
C ILE A 160 13.56 -3.52 -9.69
N ASP A 161 14.60 -4.20 -10.15
CA ASP A 161 15.48 -5.03 -9.33
C ASP A 161 16.77 -4.28 -9.04
N ILE A 162 17.06 -4.14 -7.75
CA ILE A 162 18.14 -3.28 -7.25
C ILE A 162 19.09 -4.13 -6.44
N TYR A 163 20.37 -4.04 -6.79
CA TYR A 163 21.45 -4.76 -6.14
C TYR A 163 22.47 -3.76 -5.65
N LEU A 164 22.72 -3.73 -4.34
CA LEU A 164 23.70 -2.81 -3.79
C LEU A 164 25.10 -3.40 -3.96
N SER A 165 25.96 -2.72 -4.73
CA SER A 165 27.39 -2.96 -4.71
C SER A 165 28.04 -2.19 -3.54
N PHE A 166 29.10 -2.77 -2.97
CA PHE A 166 29.76 -2.25 -1.78
C PHE A 166 31.20 -1.83 -2.12
N GLU A 167 31.37 -0.82 -2.98
CA GLU A 167 32.72 -0.32 -3.32
C GLU A 167 33.14 0.95 -2.55
N GLY A 168 32.42 1.37 -1.50
CA GLY A 168 32.81 2.56 -0.72
C GLY A 168 32.32 2.59 0.73
N ASP A 169 33.04 3.36 1.56
CA ASP A 169 32.85 3.48 3.02
C ASP A 169 31.67 4.38 3.46
N ASP A 170 31.04 5.14 2.54
CA ASP A 170 30.03 6.15 2.85
C ASP A 170 28.63 5.81 2.30
N ILE A 171 28.06 4.72 2.78
CA ILE A 171 26.75 4.22 2.36
C ILE A 171 25.65 4.74 3.32
N PHE A 172 24.99 5.84 2.95
CA PHE A 172 23.83 6.39 3.66
C PHE A 172 22.52 5.81 3.11
N LEU A 173 22.14 4.60 3.54
CA LEU A 173 20.93 3.93 3.05
C LEU A 173 19.73 4.17 3.96
N LEU A 174 18.57 4.38 3.34
CA LEU A 174 17.26 4.49 3.98
C LEU A 174 16.33 3.30 3.63
N PRO A 175 16.90 2.19 3.11
CA PRO A 175 16.66 0.88 3.74
C PRO A 175 17.93 0.28 4.36
N ARG A 176 17.76 -0.59 5.36
CA ARG A 176 18.89 -1.23 6.03
C ARG A 176 19.52 -2.33 5.16
N ILE A 177 20.80 -2.58 5.39
CA ILE A 177 21.54 -3.69 4.78
C ILE A 177 21.14 -4.98 5.50
N ASP A 178 20.74 -6.01 4.74
CA ASP A 178 20.60 -7.35 5.32
C ASP A 178 21.97 -8.04 5.36
N ASP A 179 22.67 -7.91 6.49
CA ASP A 179 24.01 -8.48 6.69
C ASP A 179 24.05 -10.01 6.56
N ASP A 180 22.91 -10.68 6.73
CA ASP A 180 22.76 -12.13 6.62
C ASP A 180 22.77 -12.60 5.16
N PHE A 181 22.55 -11.70 4.19
CA PHE A 181 22.52 -12.03 2.77
C PHE A 181 23.65 -11.34 1.99
N LYS A 182 24.77 -12.05 1.86
CA LYS A 182 25.94 -11.61 1.07
C LYS A 182 26.11 -12.56 -0.10
N GLU A 183 25.86 -12.07 -1.31
CA GLU A 183 26.16 -12.79 -2.54
C GLU A 183 27.44 -12.21 -3.13
N ILE A 184 28.40 -13.07 -3.49
CA ILE A 184 29.65 -12.67 -4.14
C ILE A 184 29.53 -13.12 -5.59
N LYS A 185 29.59 -12.17 -6.53
CA LYS A 185 29.62 -12.42 -7.97
C LYS A 185 30.63 -11.48 -8.60
N ASP A 186 31.52 -12.03 -9.43
CA ASP A 186 32.49 -11.26 -10.23
C ASP A 186 33.30 -10.22 -9.41
N ASP A 187 33.84 -10.65 -8.26
CA ASP A 187 34.57 -9.82 -7.27
C ASP A 187 33.76 -8.69 -6.60
N SER A 188 32.50 -8.50 -7.00
CA SER A 188 31.55 -7.59 -6.35
C SER A 188 30.75 -8.30 -5.26
N LYS A 189 30.55 -7.61 -4.13
CA LYS A 189 29.71 -8.06 -3.03
C LYS A 189 28.35 -7.40 -3.14
N TYR A 190 27.35 -8.21 -3.41
CA TYR A 190 25.96 -7.80 -3.50
C TYR A 190 25.25 -8.03 -2.17
N ILE A 191 24.52 -7.01 -1.72
CA ILE A 191 23.68 -7.10 -0.52
C ILE A 191 22.24 -6.77 -0.87
N ARG A 192 21.33 -7.47 -0.19
CA ARG A 192 19.90 -7.32 -0.35
C ARG A 192 19.34 -6.29 0.63
N PRO A 193 18.39 -5.45 0.19
CA PRO A 193 17.77 -4.49 1.09
C PRO A 193 16.82 -5.18 2.07
N LEU A 194 16.83 -4.68 3.30
CA LEU A 194 15.85 -4.95 4.34
C LEU A 194 15.00 -3.68 4.51
N VAL A 195 13.69 -3.80 4.27
CA VAL A 195 12.72 -2.72 4.48
C VAL A 195 11.89 -3.05 5.71
N ASP A 196 11.88 -2.14 6.68
CA ASP A 196 10.98 -2.19 7.83
C ASP A 196 9.79 -1.25 7.61
N ILE A 197 8.67 -1.49 8.29
CA ILE A 197 7.50 -0.58 8.27
C ILE A 197 7.87 0.87 8.64
N ASN A 198 8.93 1.07 9.43
CA ASN A 198 9.46 2.38 9.82
C ASN A 198 10.22 3.11 8.71
N ASP A 199 10.62 2.39 7.66
CA ASP A 199 11.30 2.95 6.49
C ASP A 199 10.30 3.41 5.42
N VAL A 200 9.03 3.02 5.56
CA VAL A 200 7.96 3.35 4.62
C VAL A 200 7.52 4.81 4.77
N VAL A 201 7.36 5.45 3.62
CA VAL A 201 6.89 6.83 3.50
C VAL A 201 5.67 6.92 2.59
N ILE A 202 4.89 7.98 2.80
CA ILE A 202 3.74 8.37 2.00
C ILE A 202 3.94 9.81 1.53
N THR A 203 3.66 10.09 0.26
CA THR A 203 3.78 11.46 -0.26
C THR A 203 2.67 12.35 0.32
N ALA A 204 2.91 13.65 0.37
CA ALA A 204 1.91 14.64 0.73
C ALA A 204 0.63 14.50 -0.12
N PHE A 205 0.81 14.21 -1.42
CA PHE A 205 -0.29 13.99 -2.36
C PHE A 205 -1.13 12.77 -1.98
N GLU A 206 -0.51 11.61 -1.79
CA GLU A 206 -1.21 10.37 -1.40
C GLU A 206 -1.89 10.51 -0.03
N LEU A 207 -1.23 11.17 0.91
CA LEU A 207 -1.80 11.49 2.22
C LEU A 207 -3.05 12.39 2.11
N SER A 208 -3.03 13.36 1.19
CA SER A 208 -4.18 14.23 0.94
C SER A 208 -5.38 13.46 0.40
N LYS A 209 -5.17 12.39 -0.38
CA LYS A 209 -6.29 11.54 -0.86
C LYS A 209 -7.04 10.90 0.31
N ILE A 210 -6.33 10.45 1.34
CA ILE A 210 -6.94 9.89 2.55
C ILE A 210 -7.76 10.98 3.26
N ILE A 211 -7.16 12.15 3.47
CA ILE A 211 -7.78 13.26 4.21
C ILE A 211 -9.03 13.78 3.50
N ASN A 212 -9.00 13.85 2.17
CA ASN A 212 -10.07 14.37 1.35
C ASN A 212 -11.07 13.29 0.90
N ASN A 213 -10.91 12.04 1.36
CA ASN A 213 -11.74 10.89 0.97
C ASN A 213 -11.80 10.66 -0.56
N GLN A 214 -10.65 10.72 -1.22
CA GLN A 214 -10.47 10.58 -2.68
C GLN A 214 -9.82 9.24 -3.05
N LEU A 215 -9.88 8.25 -2.15
CA LEU A 215 -9.33 6.92 -2.38
C LEU A 215 -10.18 6.14 -3.39
N THR A 216 -9.54 5.57 -4.40
CA THR A 216 -10.17 4.70 -5.40
C THR A 216 -9.80 3.25 -5.12
N ILE A 217 -10.76 2.33 -5.21
CA ILE A 217 -10.49 0.89 -5.05
C ILE A 217 -9.69 0.38 -6.25
N LYS A 218 -8.71 -0.50 -6.03
CA LYS A 218 -7.95 -1.13 -7.11
C LYS A 218 -8.88 -1.96 -8.01
N GLN A 219 -8.84 -1.76 -9.33
CA GLN A 219 -9.68 -2.49 -10.29
C GLN A 219 -9.20 -3.94 -10.56
N GLN A 220 -7.98 -4.27 -10.14
CA GLN A 220 -7.43 -5.62 -10.21
C GLN A 220 -7.41 -6.21 -8.80
N ALA A 221 -8.38 -7.09 -8.50
CA ALA A 221 -8.22 -8.06 -7.44
C ALA A 221 -8.27 -9.46 -8.07
N PRO A 222 -7.16 -10.01 -8.58
CA PRO A 222 -6.99 -11.45 -8.66
C PRO A 222 -6.34 -11.89 -7.34
N ILE A 223 -7.04 -11.70 -6.22
CA ILE A 223 -6.72 -12.49 -5.04
C ILE A 223 -7.45 -13.81 -5.25
N ASP A 224 -6.69 -14.89 -5.36
CA ASP A 224 -7.19 -16.24 -5.17
C ASP A 224 -7.98 -16.28 -3.87
N ASN A 225 -9.29 -16.14 -4.03
CA ASN A 225 -10.28 -16.18 -2.97
C ASN A 225 -10.47 -17.59 -2.40
N THR A 226 -9.55 -18.51 -2.65
CA THR A 226 -9.70 -19.92 -2.28
C THR A 226 -9.36 -20.22 -0.82
N ASN A 227 -8.79 -19.27 -0.05
CA ASN A 227 -8.62 -19.45 1.40
C ASN A 227 -9.09 -18.29 2.29
N LEU A 228 -9.70 -17.23 1.72
CA LEU A 228 -10.35 -16.16 2.50
C LEU A 228 -11.90 -16.19 2.41
N LEU A 229 -12.49 -17.05 1.56
CA LEU A 229 -13.94 -17.11 1.31
C LEU A 229 -14.55 -18.52 1.38
N THR A 230 -14.09 -19.39 2.28
CA THR A 230 -14.73 -20.71 2.50
C THR A 230 -15.24 -20.88 3.92
N SER A 231 -16.26 -20.09 4.26
CA SER A 231 -17.40 -20.62 5.02
C SER A 231 -18.58 -19.66 4.88
N SER A 232 -19.55 -20.04 4.04
CA SER A 232 -20.98 -19.72 4.10
C SER A 232 -21.54 -19.30 2.73
N SER A 233 -21.92 -20.35 2.00
CA SER A 233 -23.01 -20.48 1.02
C SER A 233 -23.88 -19.26 0.66
N ASP A 234 -24.21 -19.21 -0.62
CA ASP A 234 -25.57 -18.95 -1.14
C ASP A 234 -26.44 -17.98 -0.34
N SER A 235 -26.38 -16.71 -0.70
CA SER A 235 -27.54 -15.92 -1.12
C SER A 235 -27.22 -14.43 -1.04
N GLN A 236 -27.62 -13.71 -2.11
CA GLN A 236 -28.19 -12.35 -2.10
C GLN A 236 -27.65 -11.49 -3.25
N ARG A 237 -28.25 -11.71 -4.43
CA ARG A 237 -28.51 -10.63 -5.38
C ARG A 237 -29.23 -9.50 -4.62
N GLY A 238 -28.66 -8.28 -4.60
CA GLY A 238 -29.37 -7.05 -4.20
C GLY A 238 -28.78 -6.19 -3.07
N LYS A 239 -27.60 -6.49 -2.51
CA LYS A 239 -26.97 -5.61 -1.51
C LYS A 239 -26.19 -4.47 -2.19
N SER A 240 -26.45 -3.22 -1.78
CA SER A 240 -25.68 -2.05 -2.22
C SER A 240 -24.23 -2.16 -1.73
N LEU A 241 -23.28 -1.64 -2.53
CA LEU A 241 -21.87 -1.60 -2.16
C LEU A 241 -21.63 -0.89 -0.82
N ALA A 242 -22.41 0.16 -0.54
CA ALA A 242 -22.36 0.89 0.72
C ALA A 242 -22.69 0.01 1.94
N LYS A 243 -23.65 -0.92 1.80
CA LYS A 243 -24.01 -1.89 2.84
C LYS A 243 -22.95 -2.97 3.04
N VAL A 244 -22.29 -3.40 1.96
CA VAL A 244 -21.13 -4.31 2.04
C VAL A 244 -19.96 -3.63 2.78
N ASN A 245 -19.70 -2.36 2.49
CA ASN A 245 -18.66 -1.59 3.19
C ASN A 245 -18.98 -1.39 4.67
N ALA A 246 -20.24 -1.12 5.01
CA ALA A 246 -20.68 -1.02 6.41
C ALA A 246 -20.55 -2.38 7.14
N GLN A 247 -20.81 -3.49 6.46
CA GLN A 247 -20.58 -4.85 6.98
C GLN A 247 -19.11 -5.10 7.28
N LEU A 248 -18.23 -4.78 6.33
CA LEU A 248 -16.79 -4.94 6.49
C LEU A 248 -16.23 -4.05 7.60
N ALA A 249 -16.68 -2.81 7.70
CA ALA A 249 -16.33 -1.90 8.78
C ALA A 249 -16.75 -2.46 10.15
N ALA A 250 -17.96 -3.02 10.24
CA ALA A 250 -18.45 -3.66 11.46
C ALA A 250 -17.62 -4.87 11.86
N GLN A 251 -17.27 -5.74 10.91
CA GLN A 251 -16.42 -6.90 11.15
C GLN A 251 -15.01 -6.52 11.59
N THR A 252 -14.40 -5.53 10.93
CA THR A 252 -13.05 -5.06 11.23
C THR A 252 -12.97 -4.42 12.61
N LEU A 253 -13.96 -3.59 12.93
CA LEU A 253 -14.06 -2.93 14.23
C LEU A 253 -14.33 -3.94 15.36
N ALA A 254 -15.17 -4.96 15.12
CA ALA A 254 -15.39 -6.04 16.07
C ALA A 254 -14.10 -6.83 16.34
N ASP A 255 -13.33 -7.15 15.30
CA ASP A 255 -12.04 -7.87 15.44
C ASP A 255 -11.07 -7.05 16.30
N TYR A 256 -10.93 -5.76 16.00
CA TYR A 256 -10.08 -4.85 16.76
C TYR A 256 -10.49 -4.74 18.24
N LEU A 257 -11.79 -4.59 18.52
CA LEU A 257 -12.29 -4.45 19.89
C LEU A 257 -12.13 -5.75 20.68
N TRP A 258 -12.31 -6.93 20.06
CA TRP A 258 -12.07 -8.21 20.73
C TRP A 258 -10.59 -8.48 21.00
N ARG A 259 -9.68 -8.09 20.10
CA ARG A 259 -8.23 -8.16 20.38
C ARG A 259 -7.82 -7.31 21.58
N LYS A 260 -8.56 -6.24 21.85
CA LYS A 260 -8.33 -5.34 22.99
C LYS A 260 -9.01 -5.80 24.28
N ASP A 261 -9.92 -6.75 24.21
CA ASP A 261 -10.58 -7.36 25.37
C ASP A 261 -9.68 -8.43 26.01
N VAL A 262 -8.55 -7.98 26.58
CA VAL A 262 -7.58 -8.84 27.28
C VAL A 262 -8.24 -9.62 28.45
N GLY A 263 -9.35 -9.10 28.99
CA GLY A 263 -10.15 -9.75 30.03
C GLY A 263 -11.15 -10.80 29.53
N GLU A 264 -11.25 -11.02 28.23
CA GLU A 264 -12.18 -11.96 27.58
C GLU A 264 -13.63 -11.84 28.09
N SER A 265 -14.04 -10.60 28.35
CA SER A 265 -15.27 -10.24 29.03
C SER A 265 -16.43 -9.93 28.07
N ILE A 266 -16.12 -9.42 26.88
CA ILE A 266 -17.08 -8.88 25.92
C ILE A 266 -17.71 -10.03 25.13
N ARG A 267 -19.04 -10.17 25.28
CA ARG A 267 -19.84 -11.14 24.53
C ARG A 267 -20.34 -10.55 23.22
N ILE A 268 -20.78 -11.40 22.29
CA ILE A 268 -21.23 -10.95 20.95
C ILE A 268 -22.29 -9.84 20.97
N ALA A 269 -23.26 -9.90 21.88
CA ALA A 269 -24.29 -8.88 22.01
C ALA A 269 -23.73 -7.52 22.46
N GLU A 270 -22.77 -7.54 23.39
CA GLU A 270 -22.08 -6.34 23.88
C GLU A 270 -21.10 -5.79 22.84
N MET A 271 -20.43 -6.68 22.09
CA MET A 271 -19.61 -6.26 20.96
C MET A 271 -20.45 -5.60 19.87
N ALA A 272 -21.62 -6.14 19.54
CA ALA A 272 -22.52 -5.53 18.58
C ALA A 272 -22.98 -4.14 19.04
N LEU A 273 -23.26 -3.95 20.34
CA LEU A 273 -23.56 -2.63 20.90
C LEU A 273 -22.39 -1.65 20.73
N ASN A 274 -21.17 -2.08 21.05
CA ASN A 274 -19.97 -1.25 20.93
C ASN A 274 -19.69 -0.87 19.47
N VAL A 275 -19.75 -1.86 18.58
CA VAL A 275 -19.56 -1.64 17.13
C VAL A 275 -20.64 -0.73 16.56
N TYR A 276 -21.90 -0.90 16.99
CA TYR A 276 -23.00 -0.03 16.59
C TYR A 276 -22.78 1.42 17.03
N ALA A 277 -22.42 1.64 18.30
CA ALA A 277 -22.19 2.96 18.87
C ALA A 277 -21.03 3.70 18.17
N GLU A 278 -19.95 2.99 17.86
CA GLU A 278 -18.80 3.51 17.13
C GLU A 278 -19.14 3.81 15.66
N LEU A 279 -19.79 2.87 14.95
CA LEU A 279 -20.14 3.08 13.53
C LEU A 279 -21.22 4.14 13.32
N THR A 280 -22.11 4.36 14.29
CA THR A 280 -23.10 5.45 14.23
C THR A 280 -22.43 6.83 14.22
N GLN A 281 -21.21 6.93 14.75
CA GLN A 281 -20.40 8.15 14.71
C GLN A 281 -19.60 8.31 13.40
N THR A 282 -19.70 7.33 12.48
CA THR A 282 -19.01 7.34 11.19
C THR A 282 -19.97 7.62 10.02
N HIS A 283 -19.41 7.73 8.81
CA HIS A 283 -20.17 7.86 7.58
C HIS A 283 -20.99 6.61 7.22
N HIS A 284 -20.79 5.48 7.92
CA HIS A 284 -21.54 4.23 7.72
C HIS A 284 -22.94 4.22 8.36
N HIS A 285 -23.29 5.23 9.18
CA HIS A 285 -24.54 5.26 9.95
C HIS A 285 -25.82 5.06 9.12
N LYS A 286 -25.83 5.49 7.85
CA LYS A 286 -27.00 5.36 6.95
C LYS A 286 -27.23 3.94 6.44
N GLU A 287 -26.21 3.10 6.52
CA GLU A 287 -26.22 1.73 5.99
C GLU A 287 -26.24 0.68 7.11
N LEU A 288 -26.17 1.12 8.38
CA LEU A 288 -26.31 0.25 9.54
C LEU A 288 -27.70 -0.36 9.61
N PRO A 289 -27.83 -1.60 10.12
CA PRO A 289 -29.14 -2.19 10.35
C PRO A 289 -29.89 -1.43 11.45
N GLU A 290 -31.22 -1.42 11.39
CA GLU A 290 -32.06 -0.68 12.35
C GLU A 290 -31.98 -1.22 13.79
N SER A 291 -31.45 -2.44 13.97
CA SER A 291 -31.32 -3.09 15.27
C SER A 291 -29.92 -3.64 15.50
N VAL A 292 -29.49 -3.60 16.77
CA VAL A 292 -28.19 -4.11 17.20
C VAL A 292 -28.13 -5.64 17.05
N GLU A 293 -29.26 -6.33 17.24
CA GLU A 293 -29.37 -7.77 17.04
C GLU A 293 -29.08 -8.18 15.58
N SER A 294 -29.38 -7.31 14.61
CA SER A 294 -29.05 -7.55 13.20
C SER A 294 -27.56 -7.33 12.92
N LEU A 295 -26.90 -6.48 13.71
CA LEU A 295 -25.45 -6.27 13.64
C LEU A 295 -24.67 -7.46 14.21
N GLU A 296 -25.23 -8.17 15.20
CA GLU A 296 -24.65 -9.43 15.69
C GLU A 296 -24.47 -10.46 14.57
N VAL A 297 -25.40 -10.48 13.58
CA VAL A 297 -25.29 -11.34 12.40
C VAL A 297 -24.07 -10.97 11.55
N TRP A 298 -23.78 -9.67 11.41
CA TRP A 298 -22.68 -9.19 10.57
C TRP A 298 -21.31 -9.53 11.17
N ILE A 299 -21.19 -9.50 12.50
CA ILE A 299 -19.94 -9.75 13.21
C ILE A 299 -19.79 -11.21 13.68
N ARG A 300 -20.76 -12.08 13.37
CA ARG A 300 -20.82 -13.47 13.86
C ARG A 300 -19.62 -14.31 13.43
N GLU A 301 -19.15 -14.14 12.20
CA GLU A 301 -17.99 -14.85 11.66
C GLU A 301 -16.69 -14.43 12.37
N ILE A 302 -16.58 -13.15 12.72
CA ILE A 302 -15.44 -12.66 13.51
C ILE A 302 -15.50 -13.17 14.95
N ALA A 303 -16.71 -13.24 15.53
CA ALA A 303 -16.91 -13.77 16.87
C ALA A 303 -16.43 -15.22 17.02
N GLU A 304 -16.43 -16.03 15.95
CA GLU A 304 -15.94 -17.42 15.96
C GLU A 304 -14.44 -17.53 16.26
N LYS A 305 -13.67 -16.48 15.96
CA LYS A 305 -12.23 -16.40 16.30
C LYS A 305 -11.99 -16.25 17.80
N TYR A 306 -13.01 -15.85 18.56
CA TYR A 306 -12.91 -15.53 19.99
C TYR A 306 -13.80 -16.47 20.81
N PRO A 307 -13.26 -17.55 21.40
CA PRO A 307 -14.04 -18.58 22.11
C PRO A 307 -14.91 -18.05 23.25
N HIS A 308 -14.49 -16.94 23.87
CA HIS A 308 -15.22 -16.28 24.95
C HIS A 308 -16.46 -15.50 24.46
N SER A 309 -16.56 -15.14 23.17
CA SER A 309 -17.64 -14.33 22.62
C SER A 309 -19.03 -15.00 22.70
N ARG A 310 -19.05 -16.35 22.73
CA ARG A 310 -20.26 -17.20 22.75
C ARG A 310 -20.58 -17.80 24.13
N LYS A 311 -19.82 -17.47 25.18
CA LYS A 311 -20.13 -17.96 26.54
C LYS A 311 -21.47 -17.39 27.00
N PRO A 312 -22.42 -18.20 27.52
CA PRO A 312 -23.69 -17.69 28.02
C PRO A 312 -23.43 -16.77 29.21
N GLY A 313 -23.68 -15.48 29.02
CA GLY A 313 -23.53 -14.43 30.03
C GLY A 313 -24.64 -13.42 29.85
N ARG A 314 -25.53 -13.31 30.83
CA ARG A 314 -26.74 -12.48 30.79
C ARG A 314 -26.37 -11.01 31.04
N THR A 315 -26.26 -10.19 30.00
CA THR A 315 -26.24 -8.72 30.17
C THR A 315 -27.66 -8.24 30.45
N LYS A 316 -27.86 -7.57 31.61
CA LYS A 316 -29.14 -6.96 31.99
C LYS A 316 -29.45 -5.83 31.02
N LYS A 317 -30.56 -5.90 30.29
CA LYS A 317 -31.11 -4.75 29.56
C LYS A 317 -31.40 -3.63 30.57
N VAL A 318 -30.70 -2.51 30.44
CA VAL A 318 -31.09 -1.25 31.07
C VAL A 318 -31.97 -0.53 30.04
N SER A 319 -33.28 -0.51 30.32
CA SER A 319 -34.26 0.27 29.58
C SER A 319 -34.12 1.75 29.93
N ASN A 320 -33.94 2.59 28.91
CA ASN A 320 -34.41 3.98 28.89
C ASN A 320 -35.02 4.24 27.51
#